data_AF-A0AAU0H8C0-F1
#
_entry.id   AF-A0AAU0H8C0-F1
#
_cell.length_a   1.000
_cell.length_b   1.000
_cell.length_c   1.000
_cell.angle_alpha   90.00
_cell.angle_beta   90.00
_cell.angle_gamma   90.00
#
_symmetry.space_group_name_H-M   'P 1'
#
loop_
_entity.id
_entity.type
_entity.pdbx_description
1 polymer ?
#
loop_
_entity_poly.entity_id
_entity_poly.type
_entity_poly.pdbx_seq_one_letter_code
_entity_poly.pdbx_strand_id
1 'polypeptide(L)'
;MRNGAGLVWGRVRSTATAIWHNLTGDDWTRGMLLSALVLLSWWSTTQGLIALITASNGAPGMAVNATIGFAVLVLTVLITWTLTMLKNGRTGFWAPLFAAGYVLLTLISVGFGFGFYWTHIESRSSALRTAEADTERLSRALGTAYGRLNESLLALDALATMSETRAAAEAAEGGTCGTGGMGAGPGPRFRLRMNDAQTMTALRGRIASQVGTRGDTAEQSTLMARKAYLDEHLDALTPENFAALNTAEARALLTSTQRALAGTIDQYEAFRTGPAVTGAVTLLNQRLEAGQGPMTDGDISFTCKDPGLDVVLTQAAQSLERLPALPDAALNVSLGADATVAAFGKLANTMLSPLRPNHPGPKLAGRDMVPLGVAIAIDLFILLLSVQGKTRPGARDPDAVAAWLDQPGAIRDLMGHGTAAQMPSHGDLLEHTFWWRDAYHLALPVAGPGEEALPPNQRGLSLIAMVLTDSGLLTPARRGMSSQAIRARLMQRFGRTRTWPLRKSYELYRFEENGLAKMTSMLIPDGHGAKVTLPPKEERATSDWRAKMHPLKKEKFARTLDDMSPRPKAAEKVEPPKKQAVKPSAHWRSLKPLPGKHDDHED
;
A
#
# COMPACT_ATOMS: atom_id res chain seq x y z
N MET A 1 -2.71 -3.98 43.65
CA MET A 1 -2.38 -3.71 42.22
C MET A 1 -3.67 -3.59 41.40
N ARG A 2 -4.28 -2.39 41.27
CA ARG A 2 -5.49 -2.22 40.44
C ARG A 2 -5.75 -0.80 39.90
N ASN A 3 -4.74 0.09 39.88
CA ASN A 3 -4.91 1.50 39.48
C ASN A 3 -4.09 1.96 38.25
N GLY A 4 -3.57 1.04 37.42
CA GLY A 4 -2.70 1.40 36.28
C GLY A 4 -3.40 1.62 34.92
N ALA A 5 -4.62 1.11 34.73
CA ALA A 5 -5.23 1.02 33.40
C ALA A 5 -5.92 2.31 32.90
N GLY A 6 -6.29 3.24 33.80
CA GLY A 6 -7.03 4.46 33.44
C GLY A 6 -6.18 5.54 32.74
N LEU A 7 -4.88 5.60 33.03
CA LEU A 7 -3.98 6.64 32.51
C LEU A 7 -3.56 6.41 31.04
N VAL A 8 -3.56 5.18 30.57
CA VAL A 8 -3.22 4.84 29.19
C VAL A 8 -4.39 5.14 28.26
N TRP A 9 -5.62 4.80 28.66
CA TRP A 9 -6.83 5.07 27.88
C TRP A 9 -7.14 6.56 27.73
N GLY A 10 -6.87 7.39 28.75
CA GLY A 10 -7.06 8.84 28.67
C GLY A 10 -6.15 9.53 27.64
N ARG A 11 -4.91 9.04 27.48
CA ARG A 11 -3.90 9.61 26.58
C ARG A 11 -4.08 9.18 25.11
N VAL A 12 -4.66 8.00 24.89
CA VAL A 12 -5.08 7.54 23.55
C VAL A 12 -6.34 8.28 23.08
N ARG A 13 -7.28 8.57 23.98
CA ARG A 13 -8.48 9.35 23.64
C ARG A 13 -8.17 10.80 23.29
N SER A 14 -7.15 11.41 23.91
CA SER A 14 -6.74 12.80 23.61
C SER A 14 -5.95 12.94 22.31
N THR A 15 -5.29 11.87 21.85
CA THR A 15 -4.55 11.86 20.57
C THR A 15 -5.48 11.67 19.38
N ALA A 16 -6.48 10.78 19.49
CA ALA A 16 -7.49 10.61 18.46
C ALA A 16 -8.35 11.87 18.23
N THR A 17 -8.74 12.57 19.31
CA THR A 17 -9.51 13.82 19.19
C THR A 17 -8.68 14.99 18.67
N ALA A 18 -7.39 15.07 18.99
CA ALA A 18 -6.49 16.07 18.43
C ALA A 18 -6.23 15.87 16.93
N ILE A 19 -6.13 14.60 16.49
CA ILE A 19 -6.06 14.24 15.07
C ILE A 19 -7.36 14.62 14.36
N TRP A 20 -8.51 14.29 14.96
CA TRP A 20 -9.82 14.64 14.40
C TRP A 20 -10.01 16.15 14.26
N HIS A 21 -9.62 16.94 15.26
CA HIS A 21 -9.70 18.39 15.21
C HIS A 21 -8.76 19.03 14.17
N ASN A 22 -7.59 18.44 13.92
CA ASN A 22 -6.69 18.88 12.83
C ASN A 22 -7.22 18.49 11.44
N LEU A 23 -7.93 17.37 11.34
CA LEU A 23 -8.64 16.95 10.12
C LEU A 23 -9.90 17.79 9.85
N THR A 24 -10.51 18.40 10.86
CA THR A 24 -11.72 19.22 10.75
C THR A 24 -11.46 20.70 11.05
N GLY A 25 -10.28 21.25 10.68
CA GLY A 25 -9.98 22.67 10.89
C GLY A 25 -11.03 23.62 10.30
N ASP A 26 -11.05 24.88 10.74
CA ASP A 26 -12.04 25.93 10.37
C ASP A 26 -12.27 26.06 8.84
N ASP A 27 -11.29 25.64 8.02
CA ASP A 27 -11.44 25.48 6.57
C ASP A 27 -11.93 24.05 6.22
N TRP A 28 -13.26 23.85 6.23
CA TRP A 28 -13.90 22.57 5.87
C TRP A 28 -13.38 21.99 4.54
N THR A 29 -13.12 22.83 3.53
CA THR A 29 -12.59 22.39 2.23
C THR A 29 -11.25 21.66 2.34
N ARG A 30 -10.34 22.15 3.20
CA ARG A 30 -9.03 21.52 3.43
C ARG A 30 -9.18 20.19 4.17
N GLY A 31 -10.03 20.15 5.19
CA GLY A 31 -10.32 18.93 5.93
C GLY A 31 -10.93 17.83 5.06
N MET A 32 -11.86 18.21 4.18
CA MET A 32 -12.47 17.30 3.22
C MET A 32 -11.44 16.76 2.21
N LEU A 33 -10.57 17.62 1.67
CA LEU A 33 -9.58 17.22 0.67
C LEU A 33 -8.49 16.33 1.28
N LEU A 34 -8.04 16.65 2.50
CA LEU A 34 -7.06 15.84 3.22
C LEU A 34 -7.63 14.47 3.63
N SER A 35 -8.87 14.43 4.14
CA SER A 35 -9.54 13.16 4.44
C SER A 35 -9.74 12.30 3.19
N ALA A 36 -10.14 12.90 2.06
CA ALA A 36 -10.27 12.19 0.79
C ALA A 36 -8.95 11.61 0.29
N LEU A 37 -7.85 12.38 0.34
CA LEU A 37 -6.51 11.90 -0.04
C LEU A 37 -6.00 10.80 0.88
N VAL A 38 -6.22 10.91 2.20
CA VAL A 38 -5.83 9.88 3.16
C VAL A 38 -6.61 8.59 2.92
N LEU A 39 -7.92 8.68 2.67
CA LEU A 39 -8.73 7.50 2.34
C LEU A 39 -8.28 6.85 1.02
N LEU A 40 -7.94 7.65 0.01
CA LEU A 40 -7.48 7.17 -1.28
C LEU A 40 -6.07 6.53 -1.20
N SER A 41 -5.17 7.14 -0.43
CA SER A 41 -3.85 6.56 -0.12
C SER A 41 -4.00 5.26 0.66
N TRP A 42 -4.85 5.23 1.70
CA TRP A 42 -5.13 3.99 2.45
C TRP A 42 -5.70 2.88 1.57
N TRP A 43 -6.69 3.20 0.73
CA TRP A 43 -7.31 2.24 -0.19
C TRP A 43 -6.30 1.67 -1.20
N SER A 44 -5.58 2.54 -1.91
CA SER A 44 -4.59 2.13 -2.91
C SER A 44 -3.46 1.29 -2.31
N THR A 45 -2.91 1.70 -1.18
CA THR A 45 -1.85 0.98 -0.46
C THR A 45 -2.33 -0.39 0.03
N THR A 46 -3.57 -0.49 0.50
CA THR A 46 -4.18 -1.76 0.92
C THR A 46 -4.34 -2.72 -0.25
N GLN A 47 -4.88 -2.25 -1.37
CA GLN A 47 -5.07 -3.08 -2.56
C GLN A 47 -3.74 -3.52 -3.17
N GLY A 48 -2.73 -2.64 -3.21
CA GLY A 48 -1.39 -2.98 -3.69
C GLY A 48 -0.71 -4.06 -2.85
N LEU A 49 -0.83 -4.00 -1.52
CA LEU A 49 -0.29 -5.01 -0.62
C LEU A 49 -1.04 -6.37 -0.74
N ILE A 50 -2.38 -6.34 -0.85
CA ILE A 50 -3.17 -7.56 -1.07
C ILE A 50 -2.76 -8.23 -2.38
N ALA A 51 -2.57 -7.46 -3.46
CA ALA A 51 -2.12 -7.99 -4.74
C ALA A 51 -0.75 -8.69 -4.63
N LEU A 52 0.21 -8.10 -3.90
CA LEU A 52 1.53 -8.71 -3.69
C LEU A 52 1.44 -10.03 -2.91
N ILE A 53 0.64 -10.08 -1.84
CA ILE A 53 0.45 -11.30 -1.04
C ILE A 53 -0.26 -12.38 -1.87
N THR A 54 -1.23 -11.98 -2.70
CA THR A 54 -1.98 -12.89 -3.57
C THR A 54 -1.09 -13.58 -4.59
N ALA A 55 -0.11 -12.87 -5.14
CA ALA A 55 0.86 -13.44 -6.08
C ALA A 55 1.80 -14.46 -5.41
N SER A 56 2.18 -14.22 -4.14
CA SER A 56 3.09 -15.11 -3.43
C SER A 56 2.41 -16.35 -2.85
N ASN A 57 1.22 -16.18 -2.26
CA ASN A 57 0.61 -17.19 -1.38
C ASN A 57 -0.82 -17.59 -1.81
N GLY A 58 -1.31 -17.10 -2.94
CA GLY A 58 -2.70 -17.27 -3.37
C GLY A 58 -3.67 -16.32 -2.66
N ALA A 59 -4.97 -16.40 -3.01
CA ALA A 59 -5.98 -15.44 -2.56
C ALA A 59 -6.17 -15.47 -1.03
N PRO A 60 -5.81 -14.40 -0.31
CA PRO A 60 -6.04 -14.33 1.13
C PRO A 60 -7.53 -14.34 1.46
N GLY A 61 -7.91 -15.12 2.47
CA GLY A 61 -9.28 -15.12 2.98
C GLY A 61 -9.72 -13.75 3.48
N MET A 62 -11.03 -13.51 3.52
CA MET A 62 -11.62 -12.20 3.85
C MET A 62 -11.11 -11.61 5.19
N ALA A 63 -10.87 -12.47 6.19
CA ALA A 63 -10.32 -12.07 7.48
C ALA A 63 -8.88 -11.52 7.38
N VAL A 64 -8.05 -12.12 6.51
CA VAL A 64 -6.67 -11.66 6.27
C VAL A 64 -6.69 -10.31 5.57
N ASN A 65 -7.59 -10.10 4.60
CA ASN A 65 -7.77 -8.82 3.91
C ASN A 65 -8.16 -7.69 4.86
N ALA A 66 -9.11 -7.96 5.78
CA ALA A 66 -9.50 -6.99 6.80
C ALA A 66 -8.32 -6.64 7.73
N THR A 67 -7.53 -7.64 8.12
CA THR A 67 -6.35 -7.44 8.98
C THR A 67 -5.28 -6.61 8.27
N ILE A 68 -5.01 -6.88 6.99
CA ILE A 68 -4.09 -6.11 6.17
C ILE A 68 -4.57 -4.66 6.05
N GLY A 69 -5.84 -4.44 5.70
CA GLY A 69 -6.41 -3.10 5.57
C GLY A 69 -6.32 -2.31 6.88
N PHE A 70 -6.57 -2.95 8.02
CA PHE A 70 -6.40 -2.32 9.33
C PHE A 70 -4.93 -1.98 9.63
N ALA A 71 -3.99 -2.87 9.30
CA ALA A 71 -2.56 -2.60 9.48
C ALA A 71 -2.09 -1.39 8.64
N VAL A 72 -2.53 -1.29 7.38
CA VAL A 72 -2.23 -0.14 6.51
C VAL A 72 -2.91 1.14 7.01
N LEU A 73 -4.10 1.05 7.61
CA LEU A 73 -4.74 2.19 8.25
C LEU A 73 -3.92 2.71 9.44
N VAL A 74 -3.43 1.81 10.29
CA VAL A 74 -2.54 2.18 11.41
C VAL A 74 -1.25 2.81 10.88
N LEU A 75 -0.70 2.29 9.77
CA LEU A 75 0.49 2.84 9.12
C LEU A 75 0.25 4.27 8.60
N THR A 76 -0.85 4.54 7.91
CA THR A 76 -1.19 5.89 7.39
C THR A 76 -1.42 6.90 8.51
N VAL A 77 -2.03 6.48 9.62
CA VAL A 77 -2.14 7.30 10.83
C VAL A 77 -0.74 7.57 11.43
N LEU A 78 0.14 6.57 11.47
CA LEU A 78 1.51 6.72 11.95
C LEU A 78 2.33 7.69 11.08
N ILE A 79 2.17 7.65 9.75
CA ILE A 79 2.79 8.61 8.82
C ILE A 79 2.35 10.04 9.14
N THR A 80 1.03 10.25 9.30
CA THR A 80 0.49 11.58 9.63
C THR A 80 0.95 12.07 11.00
N TRP A 81 1.06 11.16 11.97
CA TRP A 81 1.52 11.45 13.31
C TRP A 81 3.02 11.81 13.36
N THR A 82 3.87 11.08 12.63
CA THR A 82 5.32 11.37 12.56
C THR A 82 5.58 12.74 11.92
N LEU A 83 4.85 13.09 10.86
CA LEU A 83 4.84 14.43 10.27
C LEU A 83 4.49 15.52 11.30
N THR A 84 3.45 15.27 12.09
CA THR A 84 2.99 16.20 13.13
C THR A 84 4.04 16.36 14.25
N MET A 85 4.71 15.27 14.65
CA MET A 85 5.81 15.30 15.62
C MET A 85 7.01 16.10 15.10
N LEU A 86 7.38 15.91 13.83
CA LEU A 86 8.47 16.65 13.18
C LEU A 86 8.17 18.16 13.15
N LYS A 87 6.94 18.53 12.78
CA LYS A 87 6.48 19.94 12.68
C LYS A 87 6.41 20.66 14.03
N ASN A 88 6.15 19.94 15.11
CA ASN A 88 6.03 20.51 16.45
C ASN A 88 7.39 20.70 17.14
N GLY A 89 8.51 20.37 16.49
CA GLY A 89 9.87 20.54 17.04
C GLY A 89 10.14 19.72 18.31
N ARG A 90 9.23 18.81 18.66
CA ARG A 90 9.19 18.12 19.96
C ARG A 90 10.16 16.92 20.03
N THR A 91 10.86 16.65 18.93
CA THR A 91 11.71 15.48 18.74
C THR A 91 13.17 15.72 19.13
N GLY A 92 13.61 16.97 19.30
CA GLY A 92 14.96 17.30 19.77
C GLY A 92 16.05 16.54 19.01
N PHE A 93 16.93 15.83 19.74
CA PHE A 93 18.02 15.02 19.17
C PHE A 93 17.55 13.85 18.29
N TRP A 94 16.32 13.34 18.49
CA TRP A 94 15.78 12.22 17.71
C TRP A 94 15.17 12.64 16.37
N ALA A 95 15.14 13.95 16.05
CA ALA A 95 14.62 14.48 14.79
C ALA A 95 15.12 13.75 13.52
N PRO A 96 16.43 13.45 13.33
CA PRO A 96 16.89 12.74 12.14
C PRO A 96 16.34 11.31 12.05
N LEU A 97 16.15 10.62 13.18
CA LEU A 97 15.57 9.28 13.19
C LEU A 97 14.08 9.30 12.77
N PHE A 98 13.32 10.29 13.25
CA PHE A 98 11.94 10.49 12.84
C PHE A 98 11.83 10.89 11.36
N ALA A 99 12.74 11.72 10.87
CA ALA A 99 12.81 12.09 9.45
C ALA A 99 13.13 10.87 8.58
N ALA A 100 14.12 10.05 8.96
CA ALA A 100 14.47 8.82 8.24
C ALA A 100 13.31 7.81 8.25
N GLY A 101 12.64 7.63 9.41
CA GLY A 101 11.46 6.78 9.53
C GLY A 101 10.29 7.26 8.66
N TYR A 102 10.07 8.57 8.59
CA TYR A 102 9.05 9.16 7.71
C TYR A 102 9.33 8.89 6.23
N VAL A 103 10.58 9.10 5.78
CA VAL A 103 11.00 8.81 4.41
C VAL A 103 10.81 7.33 4.09
N LEU A 104 11.20 6.44 4.99
CA LEU A 104 11.01 5.00 4.83
C LEU A 104 9.53 4.61 4.71
N LEU A 105 8.68 5.11 5.60
CA LEU A 105 7.25 4.82 5.58
C LEU A 105 6.58 5.34 4.30
N THR A 106 7.00 6.52 3.82
CA THR A 106 6.49 7.12 2.59
C THR A 106 6.96 6.34 1.36
N LEU A 107 8.22 5.89 1.32
CA LEU A 107 8.71 5.01 0.25
C LEU A 107 7.93 3.69 0.18
N ILE A 108 7.62 3.10 1.33
CA ILE A 108 6.81 1.87 1.39
C ILE A 108 5.38 2.13 0.91
N SER A 109 4.77 3.25 1.32
CA SER A 109 3.45 3.71 0.87
C SER A 109 3.40 3.90 -0.65
N VAL A 110 4.33 4.68 -1.21
CA VAL A 110 4.47 4.90 -2.65
C VAL A 110 4.70 3.58 -3.38
N GLY A 111 5.49 2.66 -2.83
CA GLY A 111 5.70 1.33 -3.41
C GLY A 111 4.41 0.54 -3.57
N PHE A 112 3.60 0.42 -2.50
CA PHE A 112 2.33 -0.29 -2.56
C PHE A 112 1.28 0.44 -3.41
N GLY A 113 1.21 1.78 -3.33
CA GLY A 113 0.38 2.59 -4.22
C GLY A 113 0.74 2.39 -5.69
N PHE A 114 2.04 2.35 -6.02
CA PHE A 114 2.53 2.06 -7.36
C PHE A 114 2.02 0.70 -7.86
N GLY A 115 2.10 -0.35 -7.03
CA GLY A 115 1.56 -1.67 -7.37
C GLY A 115 0.06 -1.64 -7.74
N PHE A 116 -0.73 -0.88 -6.98
CA PHE A 116 -2.16 -0.68 -7.27
C PHE A 116 -2.40 0.03 -8.61
N TYR A 117 -1.75 1.17 -8.83
CA TYR A 117 -1.93 1.97 -10.06
C TYR A 117 -1.41 1.23 -11.29
N TRP A 118 -0.30 0.50 -11.15
CA TRP A 118 0.25 -0.31 -12.24
C TRP A 118 -0.75 -1.40 -12.63
N THR A 119 -1.39 -2.05 -11.65
CA THR A 119 -2.40 -3.08 -11.90
C THR A 119 -3.64 -2.53 -12.61
N HIS A 120 -4.12 -1.34 -12.24
CA HIS A 120 -5.34 -0.77 -12.82
C HIS A 120 -5.11 -0.08 -14.17
N ILE A 121 -3.96 0.57 -14.37
CA ILE A 121 -3.73 1.44 -15.53
C ILE A 121 -3.03 0.69 -16.66
N GLU A 122 -2.04 -0.16 -16.37
CA GLU A 122 -1.09 -0.64 -17.39
C GLU A 122 -1.08 -2.16 -17.57
N SER A 123 -1.64 -2.93 -16.62
CA SER A 123 -1.53 -4.38 -16.66
C SER A 123 -2.20 -5.01 -17.89
N ARG A 124 -3.34 -4.48 -18.34
CA ARG A 124 -4.09 -5.05 -19.48
C ARG A 124 -3.46 -4.73 -20.82
N SER A 125 -3.12 -3.47 -21.07
CA SER A 125 -2.42 -3.04 -22.31
C SER A 125 -1.05 -3.69 -22.44
N SER A 126 -0.33 -3.86 -21.32
CA SER A 126 0.96 -4.54 -21.34
C SER A 126 0.80 -6.06 -21.52
N ALA A 127 -0.17 -6.68 -20.87
CA ALA A 127 -0.42 -8.11 -21.01
C ALA A 127 -0.76 -8.47 -22.45
N LEU A 128 -1.61 -7.67 -23.11
CA LEU A 128 -1.96 -7.84 -24.52
C LEU A 128 -0.74 -7.80 -25.43
N ARG A 129 0.08 -6.74 -25.34
CA ARG A 129 1.25 -6.61 -26.23
C ARG A 129 2.31 -7.68 -25.99
N THR A 130 2.51 -8.09 -24.73
CA THR A 130 3.43 -9.19 -24.43
C THR A 130 2.87 -10.50 -24.95
N ALA A 131 1.57 -10.77 -24.77
CA ALA A 131 0.92 -11.96 -25.31
C ALA A 131 1.05 -12.00 -26.84
N GLU A 132 0.76 -10.90 -27.55
CA GLU A 132 0.91 -10.80 -29.01
C GLU A 132 2.35 -11.10 -29.48
N ALA A 133 3.35 -10.49 -28.83
CA ALA A 133 4.73 -10.70 -29.20
C ALA A 133 5.18 -12.15 -28.97
N ASP A 134 4.71 -12.77 -27.89
CA ASP A 134 5.05 -14.15 -27.55
C ASP A 134 4.28 -15.16 -28.42
N THR A 135 3.00 -14.94 -28.72
CA THR A 135 2.20 -15.79 -29.61
C THR A 135 2.74 -15.78 -31.03
N GLU A 136 3.16 -14.62 -31.56
CA GLU A 136 3.74 -14.52 -32.90
C GLU A 136 5.10 -15.24 -32.99
N ARG A 137 5.93 -15.12 -31.94
CA ARG A 137 7.21 -15.87 -31.86
C ARG A 137 6.97 -17.38 -31.80
N LEU A 138 6.00 -17.80 -30.98
CA LEU A 138 5.59 -19.20 -30.83
C LEU A 138 5.06 -19.77 -32.14
N SER A 139 4.11 -19.09 -32.77
CA SER A 139 3.51 -19.50 -34.04
C SER A 139 4.56 -19.67 -35.14
N ARG A 140 5.53 -18.75 -35.23
CA ARG A 140 6.66 -18.86 -36.17
C ARG A 140 7.59 -20.04 -35.86
N ALA A 141 7.94 -20.24 -34.59
CA ALA A 141 8.80 -21.35 -34.18
C ALA A 141 8.13 -22.71 -34.45
N LEU A 142 6.87 -22.86 -34.05
CA LEU A 142 6.06 -24.05 -34.30
C LEU A 142 5.85 -24.29 -35.80
N GLY A 143 5.51 -23.24 -36.56
CA GLY A 143 5.37 -23.32 -38.01
C GLY A 143 6.63 -23.84 -38.70
N THR A 144 7.80 -23.37 -38.26
CA THR A 144 9.09 -23.82 -38.78
C THR A 144 9.37 -25.28 -38.41
N ALA A 145 9.18 -25.66 -37.13
CA ALA A 145 9.44 -27.01 -36.65
C ALA A 145 8.54 -28.06 -37.32
N TYR A 146 7.23 -27.80 -37.34
CA TYR A 146 6.27 -28.70 -37.97
C TYR A 146 6.36 -28.69 -39.51
N GLY A 147 6.82 -27.59 -40.11
CA GLY A 147 7.20 -27.56 -41.53
C GLY A 147 8.33 -28.54 -41.84
N ARG A 148 9.42 -28.50 -41.05
CA ARG A 148 10.54 -29.46 -41.17
C ARG A 148 10.12 -30.90 -40.93
N LEU A 149 9.25 -31.13 -39.94
CA LEU A 149 8.69 -32.45 -39.69
C LEU A 149 7.92 -32.99 -40.92
N ASN A 150 7.11 -32.14 -41.56
CA ASN A 150 6.37 -32.51 -42.76
C ASN A 150 7.29 -32.78 -43.96
N GLU A 151 8.36 -32.00 -44.13
CA GLU A 151 9.41 -32.27 -45.12
C GLU A 151 10.05 -33.66 -44.91
N SER A 152 10.36 -34.01 -43.64
CA SER A 152 10.91 -35.33 -43.30
C SER A 152 9.95 -36.48 -43.61
N LEU A 153 8.63 -36.29 -43.39
CA LEU A 153 7.62 -37.29 -43.75
C LEU A 153 7.54 -37.50 -45.27
N LEU A 154 7.63 -36.43 -46.06
CA LEU A 154 7.65 -36.52 -47.52
C LEU A 154 8.92 -37.22 -48.02
N ALA A 155 10.08 -36.99 -47.39
CA ALA A 155 11.31 -37.70 -47.72
C ALA A 155 11.21 -39.21 -47.43
N LEU A 156 10.58 -39.59 -46.32
CA LEU A 156 10.32 -41.00 -45.98
C LEU A 156 9.31 -41.66 -46.92
N ASP A 157 8.28 -40.94 -47.36
CA ASP A 157 7.31 -41.40 -48.37
C ASP A 157 7.99 -41.65 -49.73
N ALA A 158 8.82 -40.70 -50.18
CA ALA A 158 9.61 -40.86 -51.39
C ALA A 158 10.59 -42.04 -51.30
N LEU A 159 11.21 -42.24 -50.12
CA LEU A 159 12.10 -43.37 -49.87
C LEU A 159 11.36 -44.72 -49.94
N ALA A 160 10.20 -44.83 -49.31
CA ALA A 160 9.38 -46.05 -49.35
C ALA A 160 8.95 -46.37 -50.79
N THR A 161 8.42 -45.37 -51.50
CA THR A 161 7.99 -45.51 -52.91
C THR A 161 9.15 -45.90 -53.83
N MET A 162 10.31 -45.27 -53.65
CA MET A 162 11.50 -45.61 -54.42
C MET A 162 11.98 -47.03 -54.13
N SER A 163 11.96 -47.45 -52.87
CA SER A 163 12.37 -48.80 -52.47
C SER A 163 11.44 -49.87 -53.06
N GLU A 164 10.12 -49.63 -53.06
CA GLU A 164 9.14 -50.50 -53.72
C GLU A 164 9.33 -50.57 -55.23
N THR A 165 9.56 -49.42 -55.88
CA THR A 165 9.82 -49.36 -57.33
C THR A 165 11.09 -50.13 -57.70
N ARG A 166 12.16 -49.99 -56.90
CA ARG A 166 13.40 -50.75 -57.09
C ARG A 166 13.21 -52.24 -56.86
N ALA A 167 12.43 -52.64 -55.86
CA ALA A 167 12.12 -54.04 -55.63
C ALA A 167 11.32 -54.66 -56.79
N ALA A 168 10.33 -53.94 -57.32
CA ALA A 168 9.56 -54.36 -58.49
C ALA A 168 10.43 -54.47 -59.76
N ALA A 169 11.31 -53.50 -60.00
CA ALA A 169 12.24 -53.54 -61.13
C ALA A 169 13.25 -54.70 -61.03
N GLU A 170 13.78 -54.96 -59.83
CA GLU A 170 14.67 -56.12 -59.60
C GLU A 170 13.94 -57.45 -59.82
N ALA A 171 12.64 -57.51 -59.50
CA ALA A 171 11.80 -58.67 -59.73
C ALA A 171 11.56 -58.95 -61.23
N ALA A 172 11.30 -57.90 -62.00
CA ALA A 172 10.90 -58.00 -63.40
C ALA A 172 12.08 -58.15 -64.36
N GLU A 173 13.14 -57.38 -64.15
CA GLU A 173 14.24 -57.21 -65.10
C GLU A 173 15.61 -57.57 -64.49
N GLY A 174 15.74 -57.46 -63.16
CA GLY A 174 17.02 -57.55 -62.46
C GLY A 174 17.92 -56.33 -62.70
N GLY A 175 19.13 -56.35 -62.14
CA GLY A 175 20.15 -55.34 -62.44
C GLY A 175 19.96 -53.97 -61.79
N THR A 176 19.09 -53.81 -60.80
CA THR A 176 18.94 -52.56 -60.03
C THR A 176 20.12 -52.28 -59.09
N CYS A 177 21.01 -53.26 -58.91
CA CYS A 177 22.14 -53.25 -58.00
C CYS A 177 23.48 -53.30 -58.78
N GLY A 178 23.97 -52.15 -59.25
CA GLY A 178 25.28 -52.02 -59.92
C GLY A 178 25.39 -52.62 -61.34
N THR A 179 26.58 -52.52 -61.94
CA THR A 179 26.82 -52.79 -63.38
C THR A 179 27.06 -54.25 -63.77
N GLY A 180 26.84 -55.21 -62.86
CA GLY A 180 26.99 -56.63 -63.13
C GLY A 180 25.64 -57.26 -63.46
N GLY A 181 25.34 -57.44 -64.75
CA GLY A 181 24.11 -58.03 -65.27
C GLY A 181 23.84 -59.40 -64.67
N MET A 182 22.96 -59.44 -63.67
CA MET A 182 22.31 -60.65 -63.18
C MET A 182 20.86 -60.56 -63.64
N GLY A 183 20.37 -61.60 -64.32
CA GLY A 183 19.02 -61.62 -64.87
C GLY A 183 17.93 -61.63 -63.80
N ALA A 184 16.70 -61.34 -64.21
CA ALA A 184 15.51 -61.40 -63.37
C ALA A 184 15.36 -62.75 -62.64
N GLY A 185 14.96 -62.71 -61.37
CA GLY A 185 14.66 -63.93 -60.59
C GLY A 185 14.91 -63.81 -59.08
N PRO A 186 14.53 -64.83 -58.30
CA PRO A 186 14.67 -64.86 -56.84
C PRO A 186 16.13 -65.10 -56.41
N GLY A 187 16.94 -64.05 -56.47
CA GLY A 187 18.33 -64.06 -55.99
C GLY A 187 18.54 -63.26 -54.68
N PRO A 188 19.78 -63.23 -54.16
CA PRO A 188 20.14 -62.43 -52.97
C PRO A 188 19.79 -60.94 -53.08
N ARG A 189 19.98 -60.34 -54.26
CA ARG A 189 19.65 -58.93 -54.54
C ARG A 189 18.15 -58.67 -54.51
N PHE A 190 17.36 -59.56 -55.11
CA PHE A 190 15.89 -59.50 -55.05
C PHE A 190 15.39 -59.57 -53.59
N ARG A 191 15.91 -60.51 -52.79
CA ARG A 191 15.57 -60.63 -51.37
C ARG A 191 15.93 -59.37 -50.58
N LEU A 192 17.12 -58.81 -50.82
CA LEU A 192 17.53 -57.55 -50.21
C LEU A 192 16.56 -56.41 -50.55
N ARG A 193 16.23 -56.21 -51.83
CA ARG A 193 15.33 -55.12 -52.27
C ARG A 193 13.91 -55.28 -51.71
N MET A 194 13.39 -56.50 -51.68
CA MET A 194 12.09 -56.77 -51.06
C MET A 194 12.12 -56.49 -49.55
N ASN A 195 13.18 -56.88 -48.86
CA ASN A 195 13.35 -56.56 -47.44
C ASN A 195 13.48 -55.06 -47.20
N ASP A 196 14.21 -54.34 -48.05
CA ASP A 196 14.33 -52.88 -47.99
C ASP A 196 12.96 -52.21 -48.16
N ALA A 197 12.20 -52.59 -49.19
CA ALA A 197 10.86 -52.06 -49.42
C ALA A 197 9.95 -52.27 -48.21
N GLN A 198 9.90 -53.48 -47.66
CA GLN A 198 9.12 -53.79 -46.46
C GLN A 198 9.58 -52.98 -45.24
N THR A 199 10.89 -52.87 -45.04
CA THR A 199 11.49 -52.13 -43.91
C THR A 199 11.16 -50.64 -44.01
N MET A 200 11.32 -50.02 -45.19
CA MET A 200 11.07 -48.58 -45.38
C MET A 200 9.57 -48.25 -45.30
N THR A 201 8.71 -49.11 -45.83
CA THR A 201 7.25 -48.94 -45.72
C THR A 201 6.78 -49.11 -44.28
N ALA A 202 7.34 -50.07 -43.52
CA ALA A 202 7.06 -50.23 -42.09
C ALA A 202 7.58 -49.05 -41.25
N LEU A 203 8.78 -48.54 -41.57
CA LEU A 203 9.36 -47.38 -40.90
C LEU A 203 8.48 -46.14 -41.11
N ARG A 204 8.09 -45.87 -42.35
CA ARG A 204 7.16 -44.80 -42.70
C ARG A 204 5.86 -44.92 -41.90
N GLY A 205 5.24 -46.10 -41.89
CA GLY A 205 3.99 -46.34 -41.17
C GLY A 205 4.09 -46.03 -39.67
N ARG A 206 5.18 -46.44 -39.03
CA ARG A 206 5.42 -46.18 -37.59
C ARG A 206 5.62 -44.71 -37.27
N ILE A 207 6.39 -43.98 -38.09
CA ILE A 207 6.61 -42.55 -37.90
C ILE A 207 5.31 -41.79 -38.18
N ALA A 208 4.61 -42.13 -39.27
CA ALA A 208 3.34 -41.51 -39.63
C ALA A 208 2.27 -41.70 -38.54
N SER A 209 2.20 -42.87 -37.88
CA SER A 209 1.23 -43.09 -36.80
C SER A 209 1.50 -42.25 -35.55
N GLN A 210 2.76 -41.91 -35.27
CA GLN A 210 3.11 -41.04 -34.14
C GLN A 210 2.91 -39.56 -34.46
N VAL A 211 3.17 -39.16 -35.71
CA VAL A 211 3.01 -37.78 -36.15
C VAL A 211 1.54 -37.44 -36.42
N GLY A 212 0.75 -38.40 -36.91
CA GLY A 212 -0.62 -38.20 -37.35
C GLY A 212 -0.71 -37.57 -38.74
N THR A 213 -1.91 -37.50 -39.30
CA THR A 213 -2.15 -36.79 -40.56
C THR A 213 -2.66 -35.37 -40.32
N ARG A 214 -2.48 -34.50 -41.31
CA ARG A 214 -2.94 -33.11 -41.23
C ARG A 214 -4.47 -33.11 -41.20
N GLY A 215 -5.06 -32.75 -40.06
CA GLY A 215 -6.51 -32.68 -39.87
C GLY A 215 -7.09 -33.78 -38.96
N ASP A 216 -6.26 -34.69 -38.43
CA ASP A 216 -6.69 -35.60 -37.36
C ASP A 216 -6.93 -34.80 -36.08
N THR A 217 -8.19 -34.43 -35.82
CA THR A 217 -8.63 -33.82 -34.55
C THR A 217 -9.12 -34.86 -33.55
N ALA A 218 -9.28 -36.12 -33.99
CA ALA A 218 -9.95 -37.17 -33.23
C ALA A 218 -9.09 -37.78 -32.10
N GLU A 219 -7.76 -37.62 -32.14
CA GLU A 219 -6.86 -38.22 -31.14
C GLU A 219 -5.72 -37.27 -30.74
N GLN A 220 -5.78 -36.69 -29.53
CA GLN A 220 -4.71 -35.81 -28.97
C GLN A 220 -3.38 -36.54 -28.74
N SER A 221 -3.28 -37.83 -29.09
CA SER A 221 -2.08 -38.65 -28.97
C SER A 221 -1.06 -38.40 -30.09
N THR A 222 -1.47 -37.79 -31.21
CA THR A 222 -0.56 -37.49 -32.33
C THR A 222 -0.01 -36.06 -32.27
N LEU A 223 1.20 -35.87 -32.82
CA LEU A 223 1.87 -34.56 -32.81
C LEU A 223 1.09 -33.47 -33.57
N MET A 224 0.49 -33.80 -34.71
CA MET A 224 -0.29 -32.86 -35.51
C MET A 224 -1.63 -32.51 -34.87
N ALA A 225 -2.30 -33.47 -34.22
CA ALA A 225 -3.52 -33.20 -33.44
C ALA A 225 -3.23 -32.27 -32.26
N ARG A 226 -2.10 -32.50 -31.55
CA ARG A 226 -1.68 -31.67 -30.42
C ARG A 226 -1.36 -30.23 -30.86
N LYS A 227 -0.69 -30.08 -32.01
CA LYS A 227 -0.46 -28.78 -32.63
C LYS A 227 -1.78 -28.07 -32.93
N ALA A 228 -2.74 -28.75 -33.55
CA ALA A 228 -4.04 -28.16 -33.87
C ALA A 228 -4.79 -27.69 -32.61
N TYR A 229 -4.75 -28.49 -31.54
CA TYR A 229 -5.29 -28.11 -30.23
C TYR A 229 -4.62 -26.87 -29.65
N LEU A 230 -3.29 -26.75 -29.78
CA LEU A 230 -2.55 -25.55 -29.37
C LEU A 230 -2.89 -24.34 -30.26
N ASP A 231 -2.98 -24.52 -31.58
CA ASP A 231 -3.33 -23.45 -32.51
C ASP A 231 -4.71 -22.86 -32.17
N GLU A 232 -5.70 -23.68 -31.80
CA GLU A 232 -7.01 -23.21 -31.31
C GLU A 232 -6.89 -22.33 -30.05
N HIS A 233 -6.00 -22.68 -29.12
CA HIS A 233 -5.74 -21.88 -27.91
C HIS A 233 -4.98 -20.58 -28.22
N LEU A 234 -4.09 -20.61 -29.20
CA LEU A 234 -3.37 -19.41 -29.67
C LEU A 234 -4.30 -18.45 -30.41
N ASP A 235 -5.25 -18.96 -31.21
CA ASP A 235 -6.26 -18.16 -31.89
C ASP A 235 -7.26 -17.52 -30.90
N ALA A 236 -7.51 -18.17 -29.77
CA ALA A 236 -8.29 -17.59 -28.68
C ALA A 236 -7.60 -16.39 -28.00
N LEU A 237 -6.26 -16.25 -28.11
CA LEU A 237 -5.47 -15.14 -27.56
C LEU A 237 -5.43 -13.88 -28.46
N THR A 238 -6.39 -13.73 -29.39
CA THR A 238 -6.50 -12.53 -30.22
C THR A 238 -6.86 -11.28 -29.40
N PRO A 239 -6.46 -10.08 -29.86
CA PRO A 239 -6.67 -8.83 -29.12
C PRO A 239 -8.15 -8.54 -28.83
N GLU A 240 -9.02 -8.89 -29.78
CA GLU A 240 -10.48 -8.70 -29.66
C GLU A 240 -11.07 -9.59 -28.56
N ASN A 241 -10.73 -10.89 -28.58
CA ASN A 241 -11.20 -11.84 -27.56
C ASN A 241 -10.63 -11.49 -26.20
N PHE A 242 -9.32 -11.20 -26.11
CA PHE A 242 -8.67 -10.91 -24.84
C PHE A 242 -9.13 -9.58 -24.22
N ALA A 243 -9.49 -8.58 -25.03
CA ALA A 243 -10.08 -7.32 -24.55
C ALA A 243 -11.49 -7.52 -23.96
N ALA A 244 -12.25 -8.50 -24.46
CA ALA A 244 -13.59 -8.80 -23.99
C ALA A 244 -13.61 -9.59 -22.66
N LEU A 245 -12.52 -10.28 -22.32
CA LEU A 245 -12.42 -11.12 -21.12
C LEU A 245 -12.17 -10.31 -19.84
N ASN A 246 -12.70 -10.80 -18.72
CA ASN A 246 -12.32 -10.29 -17.41
C ASN A 246 -10.92 -10.80 -16.98
N THR A 247 -10.36 -10.25 -15.90
CA THR A 247 -9.00 -10.61 -15.46
C THR A 247 -8.86 -12.07 -15.04
N ALA A 248 -9.92 -12.69 -14.54
CA ALA A 248 -9.90 -14.08 -14.11
C ALA A 248 -9.96 -15.03 -15.32
N GLU A 249 -10.82 -14.73 -16.30
CA GLU A 249 -10.94 -15.45 -17.57
C GLU A 249 -9.67 -15.34 -18.40
N ALA A 250 -9.10 -14.15 -18.55
CA ALA A 250 -7.83 -13.94 -19.25
C ALA A 250 -6.69 -14.75 -18.62
N ARG A 251 -6.64 -14.83 -17.28
CA ARG A 251 -5.69 -15.68 -16.55
C ARG A 251 -5.94 -17.16 -16.82
N ALA A 252 -7.20 -17.60 -16.78
CA ALA A 252 -7.56 -18.99 -17.04
C ALA A 252 -7.16 -19.42 -18.47
N LEU A 253 -7.40 -18.55 -19.46
CA LEU A 253 -7.02 -18.76 -20.85
C LEU A 253 -5.50 -18.82 -21.04
N LEU A 254 -4.74 -17.93 -20.40
CA LEU A 254 -3.27 -17.97 -20.47
C LEU A 254 -2.70 -19.22 -19.82
N THR A 255 -3.22 -19.63 -18.67
CA THR A 255 -2.78 -20.86 -17.99
C THR A 255 -3.17 -22.12 -18.77
N SER A 256 -4.36 -22.16 -19.40
CA SER A 256 -4.73 -23.29 -20.26
C SER A 256 -3.83 -23.35 -21.50
N THR A 257 -3.56 -22.21 -22.13
CA THR A 257 -2.67 -22.14 -23.30
C THR A 257 -1.24 -22.53 -22.94
N GLN A 258 -0.72 -22.08 -21.80
CA GLN A 258 0.61 -22.48 -21.32
C GLN A 258 0.70 -23.98 -21.05
N ARG A 259 -0.36 -24.60 -20.51
CA ARG A 259 -0.43 -26.06 -20.33
C ARG A 259 -0.49 -26.80 -21.67
N ALA A 260 -1.27 -26.30 -22.62
CA ALA A 260 -1.34 -26.86 -23.97
C ALA A 260 0.02 -26.79 -24.67
N LEU A 261 0.71 -25.64 -24.54
CA LEU A 261 2.03 -25.39 -25.10
C LEU A 261 3.08 -26.33 -24.49
N ALA A 262 3.17 -26.41 -23.16
CA ALA A 262 4.10 -27.30 -22.48
C ALA A 262 3.93 -28.75 -22.93
N GLY A 263 2.68 -29.25 -22.95
CA GLY A 263 2.42 -30.60 -23.44
C GLY A 263 2.76 -30.82 -24.92
N THR A 264 2.66 -29.77 -25.75
CA THR A 264 3.05 -29.84 -27.17
C THR A 264 4.57 -29.89 -27.32
N ILE A 265 5.30 -29.05 -26.57
CA ILE A 265 6.77 -29.03 -26.54
C ILE A 265 7.30 -30.37 -26.04
N ASP A 266 6.80 -30.86 -24.90
CA ASP A 266 7.24 -32.12 -24.29
C ASP A 266 7.05 -33.30 -25.26
N GLN A 267 5.90 -33.37 -25.94
CA GLN A 267 5.62 -34.45 -26.88
C GLN A 267 6.47 -34.35 -28.15
N TYR A 268 6.68 -33.14 -28.67
CA TYR A 268 7.57 -32.91 -29.81
C TYR A 268 9.02 -33.27 -29.48
N GLU A 269 9.53 -32.84 -28.33
CA GLU A 269 10.88 -33.17 -27.88
C GLU A 269 11.03 -34.66 -27.59
N ALA A 270 10.04 -35.30 -26.98
CA ALA A 270 10.01 -36.75 -26.76
C ALA A 270 10.02 -37.53 -28.08
N PHE A 271 9.38 -37.03 -29.13
CA PHE A 271 9.47 -37.62 -30.47
C PHE A 271 10.85 -37.40 -31.08
N ARG A 272 11.31 -36.14 -31.11
CA ARG A 272 12.57 -35.70 -31.72
C ARG A 272 13.78 -36.45 -31.14
N THR A 273 13.82 -36.60 -29.83
CA THR A 273 14.90 -37.29 -29.10
C THR A 273 14.58 -38.76 -28.81
N GLY A 274 13.39 -39.21 -29.21
CA GLY A 274 12.87 -40.53 -28.89
C GLY A 274 13.50 -41.65 -29.71
N PRO A 275 13.29 -42.91 -29.29
CA PRO A 275 13.83 -44.09 -29.96
C PRO A 275 13.25 -44.27 -31.38
N ALA A 276 12.10 -43.67 -31.70
CA ALA A 276 11.52 -43.72 -33.03
C ALA A 276 12.41 -43.00 -34.06
N VAL A 277 12.82 -41.77 -33.78
CA VAL A 277 13.69 -40.97 -34.67
C VAL A 277 15.11 -41.52 -34.67
N THR A 278 15.69 -41.77 -33.49
CA THR A 278 17.06 -42.28 -33.38
C THR A 278 17.20 -43.67 -34.01
N GLY A 279 16.20 -44.54 -33.81
CA GLY A 279 16.14 -45.85 -34.44
C GLY A 279 15.97 -45.77 -35.97
N ALA A 280 15.15 -44.83 -36.46
CA ALA A 280 15.00 -44.57 -37.89
C ALA A 280 16.33 -44.14 -38.53
N VAL A 281 17.00 -43.14 -37.95
CA VAL A 281 18.29 -42.64 -38.46
C VAL A 281 19.34 -43.74 -38.44
N THR A 282 19.40 -44.53 -37.36
CA THR A 282 20.33 -45.67 -37.25
C THR A 282 20.08 -46.70 -38.35
N LEU A 283 18.81 -47.06 -38.60
CA LEU A 283 18.42 -48.01 -39.64
C LEU A 283 18.79 -47.51 -41.04
N LEU A 284 18.54 -46.23 -41.34
CA LEU A 284 18.87 -45.62 -42.62
C LEU A 284 20.39 -45.59 -42.85
N ASN A 285 21.17 -45.21 -41.84
CA ASN A 285 22.63 -45.19 -41.91
C ASN A 285 23.22 -46.60 -42.06
N GLN A 286 22.72 -47.57 -41.29
CA GLN A 286 23.12 -48.98 -41.44
C GLN A 286 22.84 -49.49 -42.87
N ARG A 287 21.70 -49.14 -43.45
CA ARG A 287 21.38 -49.55 -44.82
C ARG A 287 22.30 -48.89 -45.85
N LEU A 288 22.66 -47.62 -45.63
CA LEU A 288 23.58 -46.87 -46.48
C LEU A 288 25.00 -47.49 -46.46
N GLU A 289 25.51 -47.84 -45.28
CA GLU A 289 26.78 -48.56 -45.11
C GLU A 289 26.75 -49.94 -45.79
N ALA A 290 25.66 -50.69 -45.59
CA ALA A 290 25.47 -51.99 -46.23
C ALA A 290 25.45 -51.90 -47.77
N GLY A 291 24.91 -50.82 -48.35
CA GLY A 291 24.90 -50.59 -49.80
C GLY A 291 26.29 -50.33 -50.40
N GLN A 292 27.23 -49.85 -49.58
CA GLN A 292 28.61 -49.53 -50.00
C GLN A 292 29.58 -50.71 -49.82
N GLY A 293 29.29 -51.62 -48.88
CA GLY A 293 30.12 -52.78 -48.57
C GLY A 293 29.65 -54.10 -49.21
N PRO A 294 30.47 -55.17 -49.13
CA PRO A 294 30.04 -56.52 -49.47
C PRO A 294 29.02 -57.03 -48.43
N MET A 295 27.86 -57.48 -48.91
CA MET A 295 26.81 -58.14 -48.13
C MET A 295 26.90 -59.65 -48.35
N THR A 296 26.50 -60.44 -47.36
CA THR A 296 26.48 -61.90 -47.43
C THR A 296 25.07 -62.44 -47.26
N ASP A 297 24.69 -63.37 -48.13
CA ASP A 297 23.43 -64.11 -48.03
C ASP A 297 23.75 -65.60 -48.20
N GLY A 298 23.88 -66.30 -47.08
CA GLY A 298 24.52 -67.61 -47.02
C GLY A 298 25.99 -67.51 -47.42
N ASP A 299 26.42 -68.37 -48.35
CA ASP A 299 27.79 -68.43 -48.86
C ASP A 299 28.09 -67.40 -49.98
N ILE A 300 27.10 -66.60 -50.39
CA ILE A 300 27.24 -65.66 -51.51
C ILE A 300 27.52 -64.25 -50.98
N SER A 301 28.67 -63.70 -51.35
CA SER A 301 28.99 -62.28 -51.16
C SER A 301 28.61 -61.45 -52.38
N PHE A 302 27.85 -60.38 -52.18
CA PHE A 302 27.42 -59.48 -53.26
C PHE A 302 27.42 -58.02 -52.80
N THR A 303 27.58 -57.09 -53.75
CA THR A 303 27.41 -55.65 -53.53
C THR A 303 26.18 -55.15 -54.28
N CYS A 304 25.44 -54.23 -53.65
CA CYS A 304 24.28 -53.57 -54.26
C CYS A 304 24.39 -52.05 -54.05
N LYS A 305 25.18 -51.42 -54.92
CA LYS A 305 25.33 -49.97 -54.95
C LYS A 305 24.20 -49.35 -55.79
N ASP A 306 23.43 -48.46 -55.18
CA ASP A 306 22.36 -47.71 -55.86
C ASP A 306 22.50 -46.22 -55.52
N PRO A 307 23.21 -45.45 -56.37
CA PRO A 307 23.49 -44.05 -56.06
C PRO A 307 22.22 -43.20 -55.95
N GLY A 308 21.11 -43.62 -56.59
CA GLY A 308 19.84 -42.94 -56.45
C GLY A 308 19.22 -43.17 -55.07
N LEU A 309 19.21 -44.42 -54.61
CA LEU A 309 18.69 -44.76 -53.29
C LEU A 309 19.56 -44.17 -52.17
N ASP A 310 20.89 -44.16 -52.35
CA ASP A 310 21.84 -43.58 -51.40
C ASP A 310 21.57 -42.09 -51.14
N VAL A 311 21.25 -41.33 -52.19
CA VAL A 311 20.89 -39.90 -52.07
C VAL A 311 19.60 -39.73 -51.26
N VAL A 312 18.57 -40.52 -51.55
CA VAL A 312 17.28 -40.42 -50.85
C VAL A 312 17.39 -40.89 -49.40
N LEU A 313 18.14 -41.96 -49.13
CA LEU A 313 18.46 -42.43 -47.77
C LEU A 313 19.18 -41.35 -46.96
N THR A 314 20.21 -40.73 -47.55
CA THR A 314 20.98 -39.65 -46.92
C THR A 314 20.07 -38.46 -46.61
N GLN A 315 19.22 -38.07 -47.56
CA GLN A 315 18.29 -36.96 -47.37
C GLN A 315 17.27 -37.23 -46.26
N ALA A 316 16.69 -38.43 -46.22
CA ALA A 316 15.74 -38.83 -45.18
C ALA A 316 16.38 -38.93 -43.79
N ALA A 317 17.62 -39.42 -43.70
CA ALA A 317 18.37 -39.47 -42.44
C ALA A 317 18.68 -38.05 -41.94
N GLN A 318 19.20 -37.18 -42.81
CA GLN A 318 19.54 -35.80 -42.45
C GLN A 318 18.31 -34.96 -42.08
N SER A 319 17.15 -35.18 -42.73
CA SER A 319 15.93 -34.44 -42.40
C SER A 319 15.38 -34.82 -41.03
N LEU A 320 15.48 -36.10 -40.65
CA LEU A 320 15.12 -36.57 -39.31
C LEU A 320 16.09 -36.08 -38.22
N GLU A 321 17.40 -36.06 -38.52
CA GLU A 321 18.42 -35.62 -37.56
C GLU A 321 18.39 -34.11 -37.31
N ARG A 322 18.02 -33.31 -38.32
CA ARG A 322 18.00 -31.84 -38.26
C ARG A 322 16.65 -31.24 -37.82
N LEU A 323 15.79 -32.02 -37.17
CA LEU A 323 14.57 -31.47 -36.58
C LEU A 323 14.94 -30.39 -35.55
N PRO A 324 14.43 -29.15 -35.69
CA PRO A 324 14.81 -28.05 -34.80
C PRO A 324 14.22 -28.26 -33.41
N ALA A 325 14.95 -27.85 -32.37
CA ALA A 325 14.41 -27.81 -31.01
C ALA A 325 13.40 -26.66 -30.89
N LEU A 326 12.34 -26.88 -30.12
CA LEU A 326 11.41 -25.79 -29.79
C LEU A 326 12.02 -24.93 -28.67
N PRO A 327 11.84 -23.59 -28.72
CA PRO A 327 12.31 -22.73 -27.64
C PRO A 327 11.56 -23.04 -26.34
N ASP A 328 12.24 -22.88 -25.20
CA ASP A 328 11.63 -22.80 -23.87
C ASP A 328 10.79 -21.52 -23.79
N ALA A 329 9.65 -21.53 -24.46
CA ALA A 329 8.78 -20.38 -24.56
C ALA A 329 7.72 -20.47 -23.47
N ALA A 330 7.98 -19.81 -22.35
CA ALA A 330 6.93 -19.50 -21.38
C ALA A 330 6.19 -18.23 -21.82
N LEU A 331 4.86 -18.31 -21.93
CA LEU A 331 4.00 -17.13 -22.03
C LEU A 331 4.15 -16.32 -20.73
N ASN A 332 5.13 -15.40 -20.68
CA ASN A 332 5.43 -14.59 -19.50
C ASN A 332 4.53 -13.34 -19.46
N VAL A 333 3.22 -13.58 -19.47
CA VAL A 333 2.23 -12.52 -19.42
C VAL A 333 1.80 -12.34 -17.96
N SER A 334 2.34 -11.32 -17.31
CA SER A 334 2.00 -11.01 -15.92
C SER A 334 0.65 -10.28 -15.87
N LEU A 335 -0.39 -10.89 -15.29
CA LEU A 335 -1.70 -10.26 -15.06
C LEU A 335 -2.02 -10.12 -13.57
N GLY A 336 -2.69 -9.02 -13.21
CA GLY A 336 -3.19 -8.77 -11.86
C GLY A 336 -2.06 -8.78 -10.80
N ALA A 337 -2.19 -9.69 -9.84
CA ALA A 337 -1.25 -9.85 -8.72
C ALA A 337 0.20 -10.11 -9.17
N ASP A 338 0.41 -10.98 -10.17
CA ASP A 338 1.76 -11.35 -10.65
C ASP A 338 2.44 -10.17 -11.36
N ALA A 339 1.61 -9.35 -11.98
CA ALA A 339 2.02 -8.12 -12.65
C ALA A 339 2.45 -7.05 -11.64
N THR A 340 1.81 -7.04 -10.47
CA THR A 340 2.22 -6.22 -9.32
C THR A 340 3.61 -6.63 -8.84
N VAL A 341 3.89 -7.94 -8.71
CA VAL A 341 5.21 -8.45 -8.31
C VAL A 341 6.28 -8.08 -9.34
N ALA A 342 6.00 -8.26 -10.63
CA ALA A 342 6.93 -7.88 -11.69
C ALA A 342 7.24 -6.37 -11.67
N ALA A 343 6.22 -5.54 -11.45
CA ALA A 343 6.38 -4.09 -11.30
C ALA A 343 7.22 -3.74 -10.07
N PHE A 344 6.96 -4.36 -8.92
CA PHE A 344 7.76 -4.20 -7.70
C PHE A 344 9.21 -4.62 -7.91
N GLY A 345 9.45 -5.72 -8.61
CA GLY A 345 10.78 -6.17 -8.98
C GLY A 345 11.54 -5.12 -9.79
N LYS A 346 10.88 -4.51 -10.79
CA LYS A 346 11.47 -3.40 -11.58
C LYS A 346 11.77 -2.17 -10.72
N LEU A 347 10.85 -1.79 -9.84
CA LEU A 347 11.02 -0.65 -8.94
C LEU A 347 12.18 -0.89 -7.96
N ALA A 348 12.21 -2.06 -7.31
CA ALA A 348 13.28 -2.46 -6.39
C ALA A 348 14.63 -2.52 -7.10
N ASN A 349 14.70 -3.13 -8.29
CA ASN A 349 15.93 -3.17 -9.09
C ASN A 349 16.41 -1.77 -9.48
N THR A 350 15.49 -0.85 -9.77
CA THR A 350 15.86 0.52 -10.13
C THR A 350 16.36 1.30 -8.92
N MET A 351 15.68 1.20 -7.77
CA MET A 351 16.09 1.87 -6.52
C MET A 351 17.40 1.30 -5.95
N LEU A 352 17.59 -0.01 -6.04
CA LEU A 352 18.80 -0.69 -5.55
C LEU A 352 19.92 -0.76 -6.61
N SER A 353 19.68 -0.33 -7.85
CA SER A 353 20.69 -0.32 -8.92
C SER A 353 22.02 0.35 -8.51
N PRO A 354 22.04 1.47 -7.76
CA PRO A 354 23.30 2.07 -7.30
C PRO A 354 24.05 1.21 -6.27
N LEU A 355 23.33 0.37 -5.52
CA LEU A 355 23.87 -0.51 -4.48
C LEU A 355 24.19 -1.92 -5.01
N ARG A 356 23.62 -2.30 -6.16
CA ARG A 356 23.79 -3.60 -6.82
C ARG A 356 24.03 -3.43 -8.33
N PRO A 357 25.19 -2.90 -8.75
CA PRO A 357 25.46 -2.59 -10.16
C PRO A 357 25.43 -3.80 -11.11
N ASN A 358 25.60 -5.02 -10.59
CA ASN A 358 25.71 -6.25 -11.39
C ASN A 358 24.45 -7.14 -11.37
N HIS A 359 23.26 -6.63 -11.03
CA HIS A 359 22.03 -7.41 -11.13
C HIS A 359 21.37 -7.24 -12.50
N PRO A 360 21.23 -8.31 -13.33
CA PRO A 360 20.66 -8.25 -14.68
C PRO A 360 19.12 -8.14 -14.71
N GLY A 361 18.52 -7.52 -13.69
CA GLY A 361 17.08 -7.39 -13.59
C GLY A 361 16.50 -6.29 -14.49
N PRO A 362 15.25 -6.44 -14.98
CA PRO A 362 14.57 -5.40 -15.72
C PRO A 362 14.42 -4.14 -14.85
N LYS A 363 14.72 -2.97 -15.43
CA LYS A 363 14.57 -1.65 -14.79
C LYS A 363 13.21 -1.02 -15.15
N LEU A 364 12.82 0.02 -14.41
CA LEU A 364 11.64 0.83 -14.73
C LEU A 364 11.77 1.39 -16.15
N ALA A 365 10.77 1.12 -16.99
CA ALA A 365 10.67 1.73 -18.32
C ALA A 365 9.93 3.07 -18.24
N GLY A 366 10.00 3.90 -19.28
CA GLY A 366 9.29 5.19 -19.33
C GLY A 366 7.78 5.07 -19.08
N ARG A 367 7.20 3.91 -19.37
CA ARG A 367 5.80 3.57 -19.14
C ARG A 367 5.44 3.35 -17.67
N ASP A 368 6.38 2.81 -16.88
CA ASP A 368 6.16 2.59 -15.44
C ASP A 368 6.19 3.93 -14.65
N MET A 369 6.56 5.04 -15.30
CA MET A 369 6.63 6.37 -14.69
C MET A 369 5.25 6.98 -14.42
N VAL A 370 4.20 6.63 -15.18
CA VAL A 370 2.85 7.18 -14.96
C VAL A 370 2.25 6.67 -13.64
N PRO A 371 2.17 5.35 -13.39
CA PRO A 371 1.70 4.85 -12.09
C PRO A 371 2.56 5.33 -10.91
N LEU A 372 3.88 5.41 -11.12
CA LEU A 372 4.81 5.89 -10.10
C LEU A 372 4.59 7.38 -9.79
N GLY A 373 4.40 8.19 -10.83
CA GLY A 373 4.12 9.62 -10.71
C GLY A 373 2.81 9.89 -9.95
N VAL A 374 1.76 9.11 -10.22
CA VAL A 374 0.48 9.21 -9.48
C VAL A 374 0.66 8.86 -8.01
N ALA A 375 1.36 7.76 -7.70
CA ALA A 375 1.62 7.35 -6.31
C ALA A 375 2.43 8.41 -5.54
N ILE A 376 3.48 8.97 -6.16
CA ILE A 376 4.29 10.05 -5.58
C ILE A 376 3.45 11.32 -5.38
N ALA A 377 2.62 11.68 -6.37
CA ALA A 377 1.81 12.90 -6.30
C ALA A 377 0.82 12.87 -5.14
N ILE A 378 0.15 11.74 -4.89
CA ILE A 378 -0.81 11.60 -3.79
C ILE A 378 -0.12 11.79 -2.44
N ASP A 379 0.99 11.10 -2.20
CA ASP A 379 1.73 11.21 -0.95
C ASP A 379 2.36 12.61 -0.78
N LEU A 380 2.79 13.24 -1.87
CA LEU A 380 3.28 14.63 -1.87
C LEU A 380 2.16 15.63 -1.53
N PHE A 381 0.94 15.44 -2.06
CA PHE A 381 -0.20 16.30 -1.72
C PHE A 381 -0.61 16.15 -0.25
N ILE A 382 -0.56 14.94 0.31
CA ILE A 382 -0.78 14.71 1.74
C ILE A 382 0.27 15.47 2.56
N LEU A 383 1.55 15.38 2.18
CA LEU A 383 2.62 16.13 2.84
C LEU A 383 2.40 17.65 2.74
N LEU A 384 2.10 18.16 1.54
CA LEU A 384 1.94 19.60 1.30
C LEU A 384 0.78 20.20 2.10
N LEU A 385 -0.36 19.52 2.11
CA LEU A 385 -1.54 19.94 2.87
C LEU A 385 -1.34 19.82 4.38
N SER A 386 -0.58 18.82 4.84
CA SER A 386 -0.22 18.66 6.26
C SER A 386 0.75 19.76 6.75
N VAL A 387 1.70 20.16 5.89
CA VAL A 387 2.69 21.19 6.22
C VAL A 387 2.07 22.60 6.24
N GLN A 388 1.19 22.93 5.28
CA GLN A 388 0.64 24.29 5.10
C GLN A 388 -0.26 24.80 6.24
N GLY A 389 -0.66 23.98 7.22
CA GLY A 389 -1.54 24.39 8.32
C GLY A 389 -0.95 25.36 9.37
N LYS A 390 0.03 26.21 9.05
CA LYS A 390 0.62 27.17 10.04
C LYS A 390 0.58 28.65 9.66
N THR A 391 0.19 29.02 8.45
CA THR A 391 0.07 30.45 8.09
C THR A 391 -1.41 30.84 8.03
N ARG A 392 -1.96 31.23 9.18
CA ARG A 392 -3.06 32.21 9.14
C ARG A 392 -2.47 33.47 8.47
N PRO A 393 -3.06 33.99 7.39
CA PRO A 393 -2.61 35.26 6.84
C PRO A 393 -2.78 36.32 7.94
N GLY A 394 -1.65 36.80 8.49
CA GLY A 394 -1.61 37.77 9.58
C GLY A 394 -1.09 37.27 10.94
N ALA A 395 -0.92 35.96 11.17
CA ALA A 395 -0.31 35.47 12.42
C ALA A 395 1.21 35.67 12.37
N ARG A 396 1.70 36.73 13.01
CA ARG A 396 3.12 36.97 13.23
C ARG A 396 3.67 35.88 14.16
N ASP A 397 4.92 35.49 13.91
CA ASP A 397 5.66 34.52 14.72
C ASP A 397 5.61 34.93 16.20
N PRO A 398 5.09 34.10 17.13
CA PRO A 398 4.93 34.48 18.54
C PRO A 398 6.23 34.95 19.18
N ASP A 399 7.38 34.42 18.77
CA ASP A 399 8.69 34.86 19.26
C ASP A 399 9.09 36.23 18.68
N ALA A 400 8.72 36.51 17.43
CA ALA A 400 8.90 37.84 16.82
C ALA A 400 7.94 38.88 17.41
N VAL A 401 6.72 38.48 17.79
CA VAL A 401 5.74 39.34 18.49
C VAL A 401 6.23 39.65 19.91
N ALA A 402 6.76 38.66 20.63
CA ALA A 402 7.35 38.86 21.95
C ALA A 402 8.57 39.80 21.91
N ALA A 403 9.48 39.59 20.96
CA ALA A 403 10.67 40.44 20.78
C ALA A 403 10.32 41.87 20.34
N TRP A 404 9.28 42.03 19.53
CA TRP A 404 8.78 43.34 19.10
C TRP A 404 8.03 44.06 20.24
N LEU A 405 7.25 43.36 21.07
CA LEU A 405 6.54 43.91 22.23
C LEU A 405 7.44 44.32 23.40
N ASP A 406 8.65 43.76 23.49
CA ASP A 406 9.64 44.18 24.49
C ASP A 406 10.28 45.55 24.15
N GLN A 407 9.96 46.15 22.99
CA GLN A 407 10.36 47.53 22.68
C GLN A 407 9.45 48.54 23.40
N PRO A 408 9.99 49.48 24.21
CA PRO A 408 9.19 50.46 24.97
C PRO A 408 8.25 51.36 24.15
N GLY A 409 8.42 51.39 22.81
CA GLY A 409 7.59 52.15 21.87
C GLY A 409 6.61 51.31 21.04
N ALA A 410 6.73 49.98 21.00
CA ALA A 410 6.00 49.14 20.05
C ALA A 410 4.48 49.19 20.22
N ILE A 411 3.99 49.18 21.47
CA ILE A 411 2.56 49.31 21.76
C ILE A 411 2.09 50.73 21.40
N ARG A 412 2.91 51.76 21.64
CA ARG A 412 2.58 53.16 21.30
C ARG A 412 2.48 53.37 19.78
N ASP A 413 3.32 52.68 19.01
CA ASP A 413 3.28 52.67 17.54
C ASP A 413 2.13 51.83 16.97
N LEU A 414 1.78 50.69 17.60
CA LEU A 414 0.60 49.91 17.18
C LEU A 414 -0.72 50.67 17.45
N MET A 415 -0.72 51.52 18.47
CA MET A 415 -1.84 52.37 18.88
C MET A 415 -1.87 53.72 18.13
N GLY A 416 -1.21 53.82 16.96
CA GLY A 416 -0.87 55.05 16.23
C GLY A 416 -1.90 56.19 16.21
N HIS A 417 -1.40 57.43 16.23
CA HIS A 417 -2.05 58.73 15.97
C HIS A 417 -3.44 59.02 16.56
N GLY A 418 -3.93 58.23 17.52
CA GLY A 418 -5.07 58.63 18.34
C GLY A 418 -4.71 59.83 19.21
N THR A 419 -5.54 60.87 19.23
CA THR A 419 -5.38 62.00 20.17
C THR A 419 -5.29 61.46 21.61
N ALA A 420 -4.36 61.97 22.43
CA ALA A 420 -4.15 61.53 23.82
C ALA A 420 -5.43 61.44 24.68
N ALA A 421 -6.51 62.13 24.27
CA ALA A 421 -7.84 62.04 24.85
C ALA A 421 -8.59 60.70 24.67
N GLN A 422 -8.09 59.76 23.85
CA GLN A 422 -8.72 58.46 23.57
C GLN A 422 -8.02 57.27 24.24
N MET A 423 -6.90 57.48 24.93
CA MET A 423 -6.25 56.41 25.69
C MET A 423 -6.96 56.20 27.04
N PRO A 424 -7.42 54.98 27.36
CA PRO A 424 -7.82 54.66 28.72
C PRO A 424 -6.57 54.70 29.59
N SER A 425 -6.67 55.40 30.72
CA SER A 425 -5.58 55.48 31.70
C SER A 425 -5.32 54.10 32.31
N HIS A 426 -4.13 53.91 32.89
CA HIS A 426 -3.83 52.72 33.70
C HIS A 426 -4.91 52.49 34.80
N GLY A 427 -5.44 53.59 35.35
CA GLY A 427 -6.59 53.54 36.27
C GLY A 427 -7.83 52.93 35.63
N ASP A 428 -8.20 53.37 34.42
CA ASP A 428 -9.38 52.86 33.70
C ASP A 428 -9.27 51.37 33.41
N LEU A 429 -8.09 50.86 33.05
CA LEU A 429 -7.87 49.43 32.85
C LEU A 429 -8.00 48.64 34.16
N LEU A 430 -7.36 49.11 35.24
CA LEU A 430 -7.46 48.45 36.55
C LEU A 430 -8.90 48.41 37.07
N GLU A 431 -9.71 49.42 36.77
CA GLU A 431 -11.12 49.48 37.12
C GLU A 431 -11.95 48.39 36.44
N HIS A 432 -11.52 47.90 35.29
CA HIS A 432 -12.16 46.80 34.57
C HIS A 432 -11.55 45.44 34.94
N THR A 433 -10.56 45.39 35.83
CA THR A 433 -9.97 44.14 36.31
C THR A 433 -10.55 43.68 37.63
N PHE A 434 -10.72 42.37 37.81
CA PHE A 434 -11.10 41.77 39.09
C PHE A 434 -10.51 40.37 39.27
N TRP A 435 -10.41 39.93 40.52
CA TRP A 435 -9.94 38.59 40.85
C TRP A 435 -11.13 37.61 40.90
N TRP A 436 -11.04 36.52 40.16
CA TRP A 436 -12.06 35.47 40.14
C TRP A 436 -11.47 34.13 39.75
N ARG A 437 -11.82 33.06 40.47
CA ARG A 437 -11.36 31.68 40.20
C ARG A 437 -9.84 31.60 40.00
N ASP A 438 -9.10 32.11 40.98
CA ASP A 438 -7.64 32.05 41.05
C ASP A 438 -6.90 32.75 39.89
N ALA A 439 -7.56 33.69 39.19
CA ALA A 439 -6.92 34.51 38.17
C ALA A 439 -7.51 35.93 38.11
N TYR A 440 -6.70 36.86 37.62
CA TYR A 440 -7.19 38.18 37.25
C TYR A 440 -7.95 38.09 35.92
N HIS A 441 -9.08 38.78 35.86
CA HIS A 441 -9.91 38.89 34.67
C HIS A 441 -10.07 40.37 34.30
N LEU A 442 -10.08 40.68 33.01
CA LEU A 442 -10.47 41.96 32.43
C LEU A 442 -11.88 41.83 31.85
N ALA A 443 -12.81 42.66 32.31
CA ALA A 443 -14.17 42.75 31.77
C ALA A 443 -14.28 43.91 30.80
N LEU A 444 -14.65 43.63 29.55
CA LEU A 444 -14.84 44.64 28.52
C LEU A 444 -16.33 44.83 28.23
N PRO A 445 -16.82 46.08 28.21
CA PRO A 445 -18.19 46.33 27.81
C PRO A 445 -18.38 46.02 26.32
N VAL A 446 -19.42 45.26 25.98
CA VAL A 446 -19.77 44.95 24.58
C VAL A 446 -20.98 45.77 24.18
N ALA A 447 -20.96 46.33 22.97
CA ALA A 447 -22.11 47.03 22.41
C ALA A 447 -23.22 46.01 22.10
N GLY A 448 -24.31 46.05 22.88
CA GLY A 448 -25.49 45.23 22.61
C GLY A 448 -26.35 45.78 21.48
N PRO A 449 -27.17 44.95 20.83
CA PRO A 449 -28.13 45.42 19.83
C PRO A 449 -29.13 46.42 20.46
N GLY A 450 -29.24 47.61 19.86
CA GLY A 450 -30.09 48.70 20.34
C GLY A 450 -29.49 49.56 21.45
N GLU A 451 -28.20 49.38 21.78
CA GLU A 451 -27.49 50.24 22.72
C GLU A 451 -26.65 51.32 22.00
N GLU A 452 -26.54 52.50 22.61
CA GLU A 452 -25.73 53.62 22.08
C GLU A 452 -24.25 53.19 21.93
N ALA A 453 -23.57 53.68 20.90
CA ALA A 453 -22.18 53.30 20.63
C ALA A 453 -21.27 53.53 21.85
N LEU A 454 -20.23 52.69 22.00
CA LEU A 454 -19.28 52.79 23.11
C LEU A 454 -18.64 54.19 23.13
N PRO A 455 -18.56 54.86 24.30
CA PRO A 455 -17.83 56.11 24.42
C PRO A 455 -16.34 55.91 24.09
N PRO A 456 -15.62 56.97 23.67
CA PRO A 456 -14.26 56.84 23.11
C PRO A 456 -13.28 56.10 24.02
N ASN A 457 -13.35 56.34 25.33
CA ASN A 457 -12.54 55.66 26.35
C ASN A 457 -12.81 54.14 26.43
N GLN A 458 -14.05 53.70 26.26
CA GLN A 458 -14.41 52.28 26.26
C GLN A 458 -14.02 51.58 24.96
N ARG A 459 -14.03 52.28 23.82
CA ARG A 459 -13.46 51.76 22.57
C ARG A 459 -11.96 51.51 22.69
N GLY A 460 -11.25 52.40 23.39
CA GLY A 460 -9.84 52.21 23.72
C GLY A 460 -9.59 50.92 24.51
N LEU A 461 -10.47 50.57 25.46
CA LEU A 461 -10.35 49.32 26.22
C LEU A 461 -10.47 48.08 25.34
N SER A 462 -11.41 48.06 24.38
CA SER A 462 -11.54 46.94 23.44
C SER A 462 -10.30 46.78 22.54
N LEU A 463 -9.72 47.90 22.09
CA LEU A 463 -8.49 47.88 21.30
C LEU A 463 -7.31 47.36 22.11
N ILE A 464 -7.15 47.81 23.36
CA ILE A 464 -6.08 47.33 24.23
C ILE A 464 -6.23 45.85 24.53
N ALA A 465 -7.43 45.36 24.80
CA ALA A 465 -7.64 43.94 25.02
C ALA A 465 -7.36 43.10 23.78
N MET A 466 -7.64 43.60 22.58
CA MET A 466 -7.25 42.94 21.33
C MET A 466 -5.72 42.82 21.24
N VAL A 467 -4.98 43.92 21.48
CA VAL A 467 -3.51 43.92 21.51
C VAL A 467 -2.95 42.98 22.58
N LEU A 468 -3.54 43.00 23.78
CA LEU A 468 -3.12 42.12 24.88
C LEU A 468 -3.45 40.64 24.59
N THR A 469 -4.53 40.36 23.87
CA THR A 469 -4.87 38.99 23.43
C THR A 469 -3.90 38.51 22.37
N ASP A 470 -3.56 39.36 21.39
CA ASP A 470 -2.56 39.05 20.36
C ASP A 470 -1.16 38.84 20.96
N SER A 471 -0.84 39.54 22.05
CA SER A 471 0.40 39.34 22.81
C SER A 471 0.43 38.06 23.67
N GLY A 472 -0.68 37.31 23.74
CA GLY A 472 -0.81 36.15 24.60
C GLY A 472 -0.89 36.47 26.10
N LEU A 473 -1.09 37.73 26.48
CA LEU A 473 -1.26 38.13 27.89
C LEU A 473 -2.69 37.96 28.38
N LEU A 474 -3.65 37.94 27.44
CA LEU A 474 -5.06 37.69 27.69
C LEU A 474 -5.54 36.48 26.89
N THR A 475 -6.36 35.65 27.52
CA THR A 475 -7.12 34.58 26.85
C THR A 475 -8.62 34.83 26.99
N PRO A 476 -9.41 34.75 25.90
CA PRO A 476 -10.85 34.98 25.97
C PRO A 476 -11.52 33.90 26.84
N ALA A 477 -12.22 34.32 27.88
CA ALA A 477 -13.02 33.43 28.70
C ALA A 477 -14.31 33.08 27.95
N ARG A 478 -14.60 31.78 27.81
CA ARG A 478 -15.75 31.24 27.03
C ARG A 478 -17.15 31.69 27.48
N ARG A 479 -17.28 32.60 28.45
CA ARG A 479 -18.57 33.08 28.95
C ARG A 479 -18.57 34.60 29.09
N GLY A 480 -19.49 35.26 28.39
CA GLY A 480 -19.91 36.60 28.74
C GLY A 480 -20.57 36.60 30.12
N MET A 481 -20.47 37.72 30.83
CA MET A 481 -21.04 37.88 32.16
C MET A 481 -22.02 39.05 32.17
N SER A 482 -23.13 38.88 32.90
CA SER A 482 -24.15 39.91 33.02
C SER A 482 -23.63 41.09 33.83
N SER A 483 -24.19 42.26 33.55
CA SER A 483 -23.88 43.52 34.24
C SER A 483 -23.99 43.43 35.77
N GLN A 484 -24.99 42.70 36.27
CA GLN A 484 -25.22 42.49 37.70
C GLN A 484 -24.11 41.63 38.34
N ALA A 485 -23.67 40.58 37.65
CA ALA A 485 -22.61 39.70 38.14
C ALA A 485 -21.26 40.43 38.18
N ILE A 486 -20.96 41.25 37.18
CA ILE A 486 -19.74 42.07 37.18
C ILE A 486 -19.81 43.15 38.24
N ARG A 487 -20.95 43.82 38.40
CA ARG A 487 -21.15 44.82 39.46
C ARG A 487 -20.87 44.21 40.83
N ALA A 488 -21.41 43.03 41.13
CA ALA A 488 -21.17 42.35 42.39
C ALA A 488 -19.66 42.08 42.63
N ARG A 489 -18.93 41.68 41.59
CA ARG A 489 -17.49 41.38 41.67
C ARG A 489 -16.62 42.62 41.77
N LEU A 490 -16.94 43.67 41.03
CA LEU A 490 -16.22 44.95 41.09
C LEU A 490 -16.46 45.66 42.43
N MET A 491 -17.67 45.60 42.98
CA MET A 491 -17.97 46.14 44.32
C MET A 491 -17.14 45.47 45.40
N GLN A 492 -16.92 44.15 45.30
CA GLN A 492 -16.12 43.39 46.26
C GLN A 492 -14.65 43.89 46.31
N ARG A 493 -14.13 44.44 45.21
CA ARG A 493 -12.75 44.95 45.12
C ARG A 493 -12.62 46.40 45.57
N PHE A 494 -13.55 47.28 45.18
CA PHE A 494 -13.36 48.73 45.32
C PHE A 494 -14.21 49.39 46.41
N GLY A 495 -15.16 48.66 47.03
CA GLY A 495 -15.91 49.13 48.21
C GLY A 495 -16.74 50.41 48.03
N ARG A 496 -16.86 50.93 46.80
CA ARG A 496 -17.59 52.17 46.47
C ARG A 496 -18.51 51.96 45.27
N THR A 497 -19.73 52.50 45.36
CA THR A 497 -20.65 52.67 44.24
C THR A 497 -20.13 53.75 43.29
N ARG A 498 -19.37 53.34 42.27
CA ARG A 498 -19.00 54.25 41.17
C ARG A 498 -20.14 54.35 40.14
N THR A 499 -20.23 55.52 39.50
CA THR A 499 -21.38 56.03 38.74
C THR A 499 -21.34 55.74 37.23
N TRP A 500 -20.48 54.82 36.77
CA TRP A 500 -20.39 54.53 35.34
C TRP A 500 -21.63 53.76 34.89
N PRO A 501 -22.23 54.09 33.73
CA PRO A 501 -23.39 53.39 33.22
C PRO A 501 -22.99 51.93 32.89
N LEU A 502 -23.50 50.99 33.67
CA LEU A 502 -23.27 49.56 33.45
C LEU A 502 -24.04 49.11 32.20
N ARG A 503 -23.29 48.66 31.18
CA ARG A 503 -23.84 48.03 29.97
C ARG A 503 -24.44 46.66 30.29
N LYS A 504 -25.35 46.14 29.46
CA LYS A 504 -26.05 44.86 29.71
C LYS A 504 -25.11 43.64 29.72
N SER A 505 -24.07 43.65 28.88
CA SER A 505 -23.16 42.52 28.67
C SER A 505 -21.70 42.94 28.64
N TYR A 506 -20.85 42.07 29.17
CA TYR A 506 -19.40 42.20 29.09
C TYR A 506 -18.77 40.88 28.63
N GLU A 507 -17.70 41.02 27.85
CA GLU A 507 -16.78 39.95 27.55
C GLU A 507 -15.69 39.87 28.62
N LEU A 508 -15.26 38.64 28.91
CA LEU A 508 -14.24 38.38 29.92
C LEU A 508 -12.98 37.86 29.26
N TYR A 509 -11.87 38.44 29.65
CA TYR A 509 -10.54 38.02 29.27
C TYR A 509 -9.78 37.63 30.53
N ARG A 510 -9.14 36.47 30.53
CA ARG A 510 -8.33 35.98 31.65
C ARG A 510 -6.87 36.39 31.42
N PHE A 511 -6.22 36.94 32.43
CA PHE A 511 -4.78 37.16 32.38
C PHE A 511 -4.02 35.83 32.55
N GLU A 512 -2.99 35.64 31.74
CA GLU A 512 -1.98 34.60 31.95
C GLU A 512 -1.14 34.88 33.20
N GLU A 513 -0.36 33.89 33.67
CA GLU A 513 0.53 34.06 34.83
C GLU A 513 1.46 35.28 34.62
N ASN A 514 1.46 36.22 35.57
CA ASN A 514 2.16 37.50 35.50
C ASN A 514 1.67 38.49 34.42
N GLY A 515 0.63 38.15 33.65
CA GLY A 515 0.09 39.01 32.59
C GLY A 515 -0.37 40.38 33.09
N LEU A 516 -1.01 40.42 34.27
CA LEU A 516 -1.40 41.69 34.90
C LEU A 516 -0.18 42.55 35.28
N ALA A 517 0.87 41.94 35.85
CA ALA A 517 2.08 42.68 36.22
C ALA A 517 2.80 43.24 34.98
N LYS A 518 2.86 42.46 33.90
CA LYS A 518 3.45 42.88 32.62
C LYS A 518 2.66 44.01 31.97
N MET A 519 1.32 43.92 32.00
CA MET A 519 0.45 45.01 31.55
C MET A 519 0.68 46.30 32.36
N THR A 520 0.74 46.19 33.69
CA THR A 520 0.99 47.34 34.58
C THR A 520 2.34 47.99 34.30
N SER A 521 3.41 47.20 34.09
CA SER A 521 4.72 47.74 33.71
C SER A 521 4.75 48.40 32.34
N MET A 522 3.88 48.00 31.41
CA MET A 522 3.77 48.60 30.08
C MET A 522 3.05 49.95 30.09
N LEU A 523 2.18 50.20 31.07
CA LEU A 523 1.28 51.36 31.08
C LEU A 523 1.68 52.46 32.06
N ILE A 524 2.58 52.19 33.00
CA ILE A 524 3.14 53.22 33.88
C ILE A 524 4.21 53.97 33.07
N PRO A 525 4.03 55.27 32.76
CA PRO A 525 5.07 56.05 32.10
C PRO A 525 6.31 56.09 32.99
N ASP A 526 7.51 56.02 32.40
CA ASP A 526 8.84 56.17 33.05
C ASP A 526 9.08 57.59 33.64
N GLY A 527 8.06 58.18 34.27
CA GLY A 527 8.17 59.36 35.11
C GLY A 527 8.46 58.92 36.53
N HIS A 528 9.75 58.81 36.84
CA HIS A 528 10.42 58.55 38.13
C HIS A 528 11.21 57.23 38.11
N GLY A 529 12.52 57.35 37.90
CA GLY A 529 13.48 56.26 37.76
C GLY A 529 13.65 55.38 39.00
N ALA A 530 12.66 54.53 39.27
CA ALA A 530 12.87 53.33 40.06
C ALA A 530 13.26 52.20 39.10
N LYS A 531 14.57 51.93 38.99
CA LYS A 531 15.06 50.70 38.36
C LYS A 531 14.41 49.50 39.07
N VAL A 532 13.46 48.84 38.42
CA VAL A 532 13.05 47.49 38.82
C VAL A 532 14.17 46.56 38.40
N THR A 533 15.14 46.35 39.28
CA THR A 533 16.13 45.28 39.13
C THR A 533 15.41 43.94 39.27
N LEU A 534 15.17 43.28 38.14
CA LEU A 534 14.94 41.84 38.14
C LEU A 534 16.20 41.15 38.66
N PRO A 535 16.09 40.15 39.57
CA PRO A 535 17.27 39.40 40.00
C PRO A 535 17.90 38.69 38.80
N PRO A 536 19.25 38.57 38.77
CA PRO A 536 19.96 37.97 37.66
C PRO A 536 19.53 36.52 37.44
N LYS A 537 19.52 36.16 36.16
CA LYS A 537 19.03 34.92 35.59
C LYS A 537 20.04 33.80 35.79
N GLU A 538 20.38 33.47 37.04
CA GLU A 538 21.23 32.32 37.36
C GLU A 538 21.00 31.87 38.81
N GLU A 539 20.01 31.01 39.01
CA GLU A 539 20.12 29.78 39.82
C GLU A 539 18.73 29.11 39.87
N ARG A 540 18.64 27.91 39.28
CA ARG A 540 17.52 27.00 39.53
C ARG A 540 17.60 26.56 40.99
N ALA A 541 16.83 27.20 41.86
CA ALA A 541 16.55 26.70 43.20
C ALA A 541 15.07 26.31 43.32
N THR A 542 14.88 25.00 43.46
CA THR A 542 13.62 24.34 43.78
C THR A 542 13.03 24.84 45.10
N SER A 543 11.72 25.14 45.09
CA SER A 543 10.75 25.02 46.19
C SER A 543 11.25 25.14 47.64
N ASP A 544 10.93 26.24 48.33
CA ASP A 544 10.17 26.20 49.61
C ASP A 544 9.83 27.61 50.12
N TRP A 545 8.64 28.13 49.82
CA TRP A 545 8.18 29.45 50.30
C TRP A 545 7.48 29.37 51.66
N ARG A 546 7.28 28.16 52.24
CA ARG A 546 6.61 27.98 53.54
C ARG A 546 7.51 28.30 54.74
N ALA A 547 8.81 28.48 54.55
CA ALA A 547 9.77 28.69 55.64
C ALA A 547 9.92 30.15 56.12
N LYS A 548 9.14 31.12 55.60
CA LYS A 548 9.33 32.55 55.92
C LYS A 548 8.19 33.26 56.68
N MET A 549 7.30 32.53 57.36
CA MET A 549 6.49 33.15 58.43
C MET A 549 7.07 32.82 59.80
N HIS A 550 7.76 33.78 60.41
CA HIS A 550 8.25 33.73 61.80
C HIS A 550 7.12 34.02 62.82
N PRO A 551 7.33 33.68 64.12
CA PRO A 551 6.29 33.34 65.08
C PRO A 551 5.94 34.47 66.07
N LEU A 552 4.75 34.41 66.66
CA LEU A 552 4.46 35.06 67.93
C LEU A 552 3.87 34.07 68.95
N LYS A 553 4.73 33.72 69.92
CA LYS A 553 4.51 33.48 71.35
C LYS A 553 3.39 32.52 71.78
N LYS A 554 3.83 31.33 72.22
CA LYS A 554 3.17 30.50 73.24
C LYS A 554 3.74 30.86 74.61
N GLU A 555 2.88 31.27 75.54
CA GLU A 555 3.09 31.11 76.97
C GLU A 555 1.78 31.43 77.70
N LYS A 556 1.07 30.39 78.16
CA LYS A 556 0.45 30.35 79.50
C LYS A 556 -0.31 29.06 79.77
N PHE A 557 -0.01 28.51 80.94
CA PHE A 557 -0.76 27.55 81.75
C PHE A 557 -0.74 26.05 81.36
N ALA A 558 0.23 25.38 81.99
CA ALA A 558 0.15 24.01 82.45
C ALA A 558 -0.63 23.91 83.78
N ARG A 559 -1.06 22.66 84.05
CA ARG A 559 -1.57 22.06 85.30
C ARG A 559 -3.07 22.21 85.56
N THR A 560 -3.77 21.07 85.47
CA THR A 560 -4.00 20.21 86.65
C THR A 560 -4.44 18.79 86.28
N LEU A 561 -3.85 17.83 87.00
CA LEU A 561 -4.37 16.53 87.49
C LEU A 561 -4.88 15.52 86.45
N ASP A 562 -4.24 14.35 86.24
CA ASP A 562 -4.04 13.26 87.21
C ASP A 562 -5.23 13.07 88.14
N ASP A 563 -6.27 12.35 87.68
CA ASP A 563 -6.87 11.27 88.47
C ASP A 563 -7.81 10.39 87.62
N MET A 564 -7.89 9.11 87.99
CA MET A 564 -8.94 8.13 87.68
C MET A 564 -8.88 7.33 86.36
N SER A 565 -8.08 6.27 86.39
CA SER A 565 -8.49 4.95 85.90
C SER A 565 -9.60 4.38 86.80
N PRO A 566 -10.58 3.63 86.26
CA PRO A 566 -10.52 2.17 86.50
C PRO A 566 -10.95 1.30 85.31
N ARG A 567 -10.33 0.12 85.21
CA ARG A 567 -10.88 -1.10 84.57
C ARG A 567 -11.78 -1.86 85.58
N PRO A 568 -12.38 -3.04 85.26
CA PRO A 568 -13.34 -3.41 84.20
C PRO A 568 -14.62 -4.10 84.80
N LYS A 569 -15.62 -4.47 83.98
CA LYS A 569 -16.42 -5.72 84.15
C LYS A 569 -17.35 -6.04 82.96
N ALA A 570 -17.17 -7.26 82.46
CA ALA A 570 -18.13 -8.26 81.94
C ALA A 570 -19.27 -7.92 80.94
N ALA A 571 -19.12 -8.48 79.74
CA ALA A 571 -20.02 -9.39 79.02
C ALA A 571 -21.49 -9.04 78.75
N GLU A 572 -21.82 -8.88 77.45
CA GLU A 572 -23.04 -9.50 76.90
C GLU A 572 -22.85 -9.85 75.40
N LYS A 573 -23.26 -11.08 75.04
CA LYS A 573 -23.18 -11.72 73.71
C LYS A 573 -24.29 -11.20 72.79
N VAL A 574 -23.99 -10.91 71.52
CA VAL A 574 -24.98 -10.97 70.42
C VAL A 574 -24.31 -11.50 69.15
N GLU A 575 -24.93 -12.52 68.55
CA GLU A 575 -24.49 -13.31 67.39
C GLU A 575 -24.48 -12.53 66.04
N PRO A 576 -23.70 -13.00 65.04
CA PRO A 576 -23.64 -12.38 63.71
C PRO A 576 -24.73 -12.91 62.74
N PRO A 577 -25.39 -12.06 61.93
CA PRO A 577 -26.20 -12.54 60.83
C PRO A 577 -25.36 -12.89 59.59
N LYS A 578 -25.77 -14.01 58.97
CA LYS A 578 -25.18 -14.70 57.83
C LYS A 578 -25.35 -13.93 56.51
N LYS A 579 -24.40 -14.20 55.61
CA LYS A 579 -24.37 -13.82 54.18
C LYS A 579 -25.66 -14.26 53.46
N GLN A 580 -26.27 -13.37 52.67
CA GLN A 580 -27.22 -13.74 51.63
C GLN A 580 -26.70 -13.34 50.25
N ALA A 581 -26.68 -14.33 49.36
CA ALA A 581 -26.39 -14.21 47.94
C ALA A 581 -27.61 -13.61 47.23
N VAL A 582 -27.37 -12.62 46.36
CA VAL A 582 -28.40 -11.99 45.53
C VAL A 582 -28.61 -12.85 44.28
N LYS A 583 -29.84 -13.35 44.10
CA LYS A 583 -30.32 -13.96 42.85
C LYS A 583 -30.80 -12.87 41.87
N PRO A 584 -30.56 -13.01 40.56
CA PRO A 584 -31.09 -12.08 39.55
C PRO A 584 -32.60 -12.27 39.36
N SER A 585 -33.31 -11.14 39.26
CA SER A 585 -34.77 -11.05 39.13
C SER A 585 -35.26 -11.35 37.72
N ALA A 586 -36.40 -12.01 37.67
CA ALA A 586 -37.19 -12.30 36.49
C ALA A 586 -38.03 -11.07 36.10
N HIS A 587 -37.79 -10.52 34.92
CA HIS A 587 -38.75 -9.70 34.17
C HIS A 587 -38.36 -9.85 32.69
N TRP A 588 -39.35 -9.86 31.79
CA TRP A 588 -39.29 -10.26 30.36
C TRP A 588 -39.63 -11.74 30.07
N ARG A 589 -40.82 -12.16 30.51
CA ARG A 589 -41.62 -13.20 29.85
C ARG A 589 -43.08 -12.76 29.79
N SER A 590 -43.49 -12.10 28.71
CA SER A 590 -44.91 -11.99 28.34
C SER A 590 -45.09 -11.38 26.94
N LEU A 591 -44.91 -12.18 25.89
CA LEU A 591 -45.71 -12.03 24.67
C LEU A 591 -46.07 -13.45 24.20
N LYS A 592 -47.35 -13.78 24.33
CA LYS A 592 -47.96 -15.03 23.83
C LYS A 592 -48.33 -14.86 22.34
N PRO A 593 -48.40 -15.98 21.59
CA PRO A 593 -48.70 -15.99 20.16
C PRO A 593 -50.21 -15.99 19.89
N LEU A 594 -50.61 -15.53 18.71
CA LEU A 594 -51.94 -15.75 18.12
C LEU A 594 -51.84 -16.71 16.92
N PRO A 595 -52.91 -17.48 16.59
CA PRO A 595 -52.81 -18.67 15.76
C PRO A 595 -53.24 -18.47 14.29
N GLY A 596 -52.58 -19.21 13.41
CA GLY A 596 -53.17 -19.96 12.28
C GLY A 596 -53.54 -19.21 10.99
N LYS A 597 -52.89 -19.59 9.87
CA LYS A 597 -53.50 -20.46 8.84
C LYS A 597 -52.53 -20.75 7.68
N HIS A 598 -52.74 -21.94 7.11
CA HIS A 598 -52.22 -22.54 5.87
C HIS A 598 -52.04 -21.59 4.68
N ASP A 599 -51.05 -21.85 3.83
CA ASP A 599 -51.30 -22.55 2.56
C ASP A 599 -49.97 -23.08 1.96
N ASP A 600 -50.08 -24.28 1.43
CA ASP A 600 -49.10 -25.00 0.61
C ASP A 600 -49.04 -24.38 -0.79
N HIS A 601 -47.85 -24.34 -1.40
CA HIS A 601 -47.64 -24.79 -2.79
C HIS A 601 -46.16 -24.79 -3.19
N GLU A 602 -45.85 -25.82 -3.96
CA GLU A 602 -44.61 -26.19 -4.66
C GLU A 602 -44.14 -25.13 -5.69
N ASP A 603 -42.82 -24.95 -5.81
CA ASP A 603 -42.00 -25.32 -6.98
C ASP A 603 -40.50 -25.08 -6.70
#